data_AF-A0A914MMU1-F1
#
_entry.id   AF-A0A914MMU1-F1
#
_cell.length_a   1.000
_cell.length_b   1.000
_cell.length_c   1.000
_cell.angle_alpha   90.00
_cell.angle_beta   90.00
_cell.angle_gamma   90.00
#
_symmetry.space_group_name_H-M   'P 1'
#
loop_
_entity.id
_entity.type
_entity.pdbx_description
1 polymer ?
#
loop_
_entity_poly.entity_id
_entity_poly.type
_entity_poly.pdbx_seq_one_letter_code
_entity_poly.pdbx_strand_id
1 'polypeptide(L)'
;MWSVGVIVYVTLSGTFPFNENEEITDQIQNAEFMFPSNPWREIGREAIDLIQQLLKVQIEERLNIDECIAHQWLRDPQVFFENIKCGIKG
;
A
#
# COMPACT_ATOMS: atom_id res chain seq x y z
N MET A 1 8.56 2.96 7.77
CA MET A 1 7.73 3.28 6.58
C MET A 1 7.88 2.25 5.47
N TRP A 2 9.10 1.91 5.03
CA TRP A 2 9.29 0.84 4.03
C TRP A 2 8.57 -0.48 4.38
N SER A 3 8.83 -1.01 5.58
CA SER A 3 8.17 -2.24 6.05
C SER A 3 6.65 -2.11 6.12
N VAL A 4 6.13 -0.90 6.35
CA VAL A 4 4.69 -0.64 6.32
C VAL A 4 4.16 -0.79 4.90
N GLY A 5 4.83 -0.22 3.90
CA GLY A 5 4.48 -0.41 2.48
C GLY A 5 4.46 -1.89 2.07
N VAL A 6 5.47 -2.66 2.49
CA VAL A 6 5.50 -4.11 2.23
C VAL A 6 4.36 -4.85 2.91
N ILE A 7 4.07 -4.54 4.18
CA ILE A 7 2.96 -5.17 4.93
C ILE A 7 1.61 -4.84 4.27
N VAL A 8 1.38 -3.58 3.89
CA VAL A 8 0.14 -3.16 3.23
C VAL A 8 -0.01 -3.87 1.88
N TYR A 9 1.07 -3.96 1.08
CA TYR A 9 1.06 -4.70 -0.17
C TYR A 9 0.63 -6.16 0.04
N VAL A 10 1.32 -6.88 0.93
CA VAL A 10 1.03 -8.30 1.21
C VAL A 10 -0.38 -8.50 1.76
N THR A 11 -0.87 -7.58 2.60
CA THR A 11 -2.21 -7.65 3.19
C THR A 11 -3.29 -7.53 2.11
N LEU A 12 -3.08 -6.70 1.09
CA LEU A 12 -4.04 -6.47 0.03
C LEU A 12 -3.96 -7.51 -1.09
N SER A 13 -2.76 -7.96 -1.47
CA SER A 13 -2.57 -8.86 -2.61
C SER A 13 -2.42 -10.33 -2.24
N GLY A 14 -1.99 -10.65 -1.01
CA GLY A 14 -1.56 -11.99 -0.61
C GLY A 14 -0.21 -12.42 -1.20
N THR A 15 0.51 -11.50 -1.86
CA THR A 15 1.80 -11.77 -2.53
C THR A 15 2.87 -10.79 -2.06
N PHE A 16 4.15 -11.13 -2.24
CA PHE A 16 5.24 -10.18 -2.01
C PHE A 16 5.43 -9.27 -3.23
N PRO A 17 5.89 -8.01 -3.04
CA PRO A 17 6.09 -7.05 -4.11
C PRO A 17 7.37 -7.28 -4.93
N PHE A 18 8.13 -8.34 -4.63
CA PHE A 18 9.42 -8.67 -5.23
C PHE A 18 9.30 -9.89 -6.16
N ASN A 19 10.02 -9.86 -7.28
CA ASN A 19 10.24 -11.01 -8.15
C ASN A 19 11.28 -11.95 -7.52
N GLU A 20 10.92 -13.22 -7.38
CA GLU A 20 11.80 -14.26 -6.82
C GLU A 20 13.02 -14.58 -7.70
N ASN A 21 12.96 -14.22 -8.99
CA ASN A 21 14.02 -14.50 -9.96
C ASN A 21 15.06 -13.37 -10.08
N GLU A 22 14.90 -12.30 -9.31
CA GLU A 22 15.76 -11.11 -9.35
C GLU A 22 16.28 -10.80 -7.95
N GLU A 23 17.47 -10.18 -7.88
CA GLU A 23 18.02 -9.75 -6.60
C GLU A 23 17.13 -8.67 -5.96
N ILE A 24 16.74 -8.91 -4.71
CA ILE A 24 15.84 -8.00 -3.97
C ILE A 24 16.47 -6.61 -3.86
N THR A 25 17.80 -6.54 -3.69
CA THR A 25 18.51 -5.26 -3.60
C THR A 25 18.36 -4.41 -4.85
N ASP A 26 18.34 -5.03 -6.02
CA ASP A 26 18.25 -4.33 -7.30
C ASP A 26 16.83 -3.81 -7.51
N GLN A 27 15.83 -4.63 -7.19
CA GLN A 27 14.42 -4.24 -7.22
C GLN A 27 14.11 -3.09 -6.26
N ILE A 28 14.74 -3.09 -5.07
CA ILE A 28 14.65 -1.99 -4.11
C ILE A 28 15.29 -0.72 -4.68
N GLN A 29 16.47 -0.82 -5.30
CA GLN A 29 17.17 0.34 -5.87
C GLN A 29 16.46 0.94 -7.08
N ASN A 30 15.78 0.11 -7.88
CA ASN A 30 15.06 0.54 -9.08
C ASN A 30 13.58 0.89 -8.81
N ALA A 31 13.08 0.61 -7.60
CA ALA A 31 11.65 0.70 -7.26
C ALA A 31 10.73 -0.07 -8.23
N GLU A 32 11.18 -1.23 -8.71
CA GLU A 32 10.47 -2.08 -9.67
C GLU A 32 9.41 -2.94 -8.97
N PHE A 33 8.41 -2.30 -8.37
CA PHE A 33 7.28 -2.98 -7.76
C PHE A 33 6.15 -3.22 -8.76
N MET A 34 5.69 -4.46 -8.86
CA MET A 34 4.63 -4.84 -9.79
C MET A 34 3.26 -4.84 -9.12
N PHE A 35 2.25 -4.35 -9.84
CA PHE A 35 0.84 -4.39 -9.45
C PHE A 35 0.05 -5.15 -10.54
N PRO A 36 0.16 -6.49 -10.60
CA PRO A 36 -0.49 -7.30 -11.64
C PRO A 36 -2.01 -7.14 -11.61
N SER A 37 -2.68 -7.22 -12.77
CA SER A 37 -4.12 -6.93 -12.85
C SER A 37 -4.99 -7.74 -11.89
N ASN A 38 -4.60 -8.96 -11.54
CA ASN A 38 -5.24 -9.70 -10.45
C ASN A 38 -4.26 -9.77 -9.26
N PRO A 39 -4.62 -9.36 -8.03
CA PRO A 39 -5.92 -8.80 -7.59
C PRO A 39 -6.05 -7.27 -7.76
N TRP A 40 -5.02 -6.58 -8.23
CA TRP A 40 -4.94 -5.11 -8.15
C TRP A 40 -5.95 -4.33 -9.00
N ARG A 41 -6.65 -4.97 -9.94
CA ARG A 41 -7.79 -4.36 -10.66
C ARG A 41 -8.96 -4.05 -9.74
N GLU A 42 -9.15 -4.83 -8.68
CA GLU A 42 -10.24 -4.68 -7.71
C GLU A 42 -9.82 -3.81 -6.51
N ILE A 43 -8.51 -3.60 -6.34
CA ILE A 43 -7.95 -2.71 -5.32
C ILE A 43 -7.93 -1.28 -5.87
N GLY A 44 -8.44 -0.34 -5.07
CA GLY A 44 -8.51 1.07 -5.47
C GLY A 44 -7.15 1.69 -5.76
N ARG A 45 -7.10 2.62 -6.73
CA ARG A 45 -5.87 3.33 -7.12
C ARG A 45 -5.19 4.07 -5.97
N GLU A 46 -5.99 4.61 -5.04
CA GLU A 46 -5.50 5.30 -3.84
C GLU A 46 -4.64 4.37 -2.94
N ALA A 47 -4.96 3.08 -2.89
CA ALA A 47 -4.18 2.10 -2.13
C ALA A 47 -2.81 1.87 -2.76
N ILE A 48 -2.79 1.77 -4.09
CA ILE A 48 -1.57 1.61 -4.89
C ILE A 48 -0.69 2.85 -4.72
N ASP A 49 -1.27 4.04 -4.80
CA ASP A 49 -0.56 5.31 -4.61
C ASP A 49 0.10 5.37 -3.23
N LEU A 50 -0.63 5.01 -2.15
CA LEU A 50 -0.04 4.96 -0.82
C LEU A 50 1.18 4.02 -0.76
N ILE A 51 1.06 2.81 -1.33
CA ILE A 51 2.17 1.85 -1.33
C ILE A 51 3.37 2.41 -2.08
N GLN A 52 3.17 3.01 -3.26
CA GLN A 52 4.24 3.62 -4.05
C GLN A 52 4.96 4.73 -3.28
N GLN A 53 4.23 5.54 -2.53
CA GLN A 53 4.80 6.61 -1.71
C GLN A 53 5.52 6.08 -0.45
N LEU A 54 5.14 4.91 0.06
CA LEU A 54 5.81 4.22 1.17
C LEU A 54 7.09 3.47 0.74
N LEU A 55 7.13 3.03 -0.52
CA LEU A 55 8.24 2.25 -1.10
C LEU A 55 9.19 3.09 -1.96
N LYS A 56 9.27 4.40 -1.69
CA LYS A 56 10.28 5.28 -2.29
C LYS A 56 11.68 4.93 -1.82
N VAL A 57 12.62 4.82 -2.78
CA VAL A 57 14.05 4.53 -2.52
C VAL A 57 14.69 5.69 -1.74
N GLN A 58 14.50 6.90 -2.25
CA GLN A 58 14.96 8.13 -1.60
C GLN A 58 14.14 8.38 -0.34
N ILE A 59 14.83 8.55 0.80
CA ILE A 59 14.17 8.67 2.10
C ILE A 59 13.42 10.00 2.22
N GLU A 60 13.87 11.03 1.52
CA GLU A 60 13.30 12.38 1.51
C GLU A 60 11.98 12.45 0.72
N GLU A 61 11.80 11.53 -0.24
CA GLU A 61 10.54 11.39 -1.00
C GLU A 61 9.55 10.44 -0.33
N ARG A 62 10.00 9.67 0.68
CA ARG A 62 9.19 8.66 1.34
C ARG A 62 8.30 9.32 2.38
N LEU A 63 7.01 8.97 2.35
CA LEU A 63 6.06 9.47 3.36
C LEU A 63 6.55 9.15 4.77
N ASN A 64 6.50 10.16 5.62
CA ASN A 64 6.58 9.97 7.06
C ASN A 64 5.23 9.49 7.63
N ILE A 65 5.17 9.27 8.94
CA ILE A 65 3.97 8.71 9.56
C ILE A 65 2.76 9.67 9.52
N ASP A 66 2.99 10.97 9.70
CA ASP A 66 1.93 11.97 9.72
C ASP A 66 1.33 12.14 8.31
N GLU A 67 2.18 12.16 7.28
CA GLU A 67 1.77 12.22 5.88
C GLU A 67 1.05 10.93 5.46
N CYS A 68 1.53 9.77 5.91
CA CYS A 68 0.90 8.48 5.65
C CYS A 68 -0.53 8.41 6.20
N ILE A 69 -0.73 8.79 7.46
CA ILE A 69 -2.08 8.82 8.09
C ILE A 69 -2.97 9.86 7.42
N ALA A 70 -2.39 10.93 6.88
CA ALA A 70 -3.11 11.97 6.14
C ALA A 70 -3.47 11.57 4.70
N HIS A 71 -2.96 10.45 4.19
CA HIS A 71 -3.17 10.00 2.82
C HIS A 71 -4.64 9.70 2.53
N GLN A 72 -5.10 10.00 1.31
CA GLN A 72 -6.52 9.89 0.92
C GLN A 72 -7.06 8.47 1.14
N TRP A 73 -6.28 7.44 0.82
CA TRP A 73 -6.68 6.04 1.06
C TRP A 73 -7.05 5.73 2.52
N LEU A 74 -6.29 6.28 3.49
CA LEU A 74 -6.58 6.08 4.92
C LEU A 74 -7.63 7.06 5.43
N ARG A 75 -7.77 8.23 4.82
CA ARG A 75 -8.75 9.26 5.21
C ARG A 75 -10.12 9.09 4.57
N ASP A 76 -10.31 8.16 3.64
CA ASP A 76 -11.58 7.95 2.98
C ASP A 76 -12.67 7.63 4.02
N PRO A 77 -13.71 8.49 4.17
CA PRO A 77 -14.79 8.28 5.10
C PRO A 77 -15.51 6.92 4.89
N GLN A 78 -15.54 6.39 3.67
CA GLN A 78 -16.23 5.13 3.37
C GLN A 78 -15.60 3.94 4.13
N VAL A 79 -14.27 3.92 4.28
CA VAL A 79 -13.54 2.88 5.04
C VAL A 79 -13.86 2.95 6.54
N PHE A 80 -14.06 4.14 7.09
CA PHE A 80 -14.43 4.33 8.49
C PHE A 80 -15.92 4.04 8.77
N PHE A 81 -16.83 4.32 7.83
CA PHE A 81 -18.26 4.20 8.06
C PHE A 81 -18.85 2.81 7.82
N GLU A 82 -18.25 1.96 6.97
CA GLU A 82 -18.70 0.57 6.80
C GLU A 82 -18.47 -0.29 8.06
N ASN A 83 -17.44 0.04 8.85
CA ASN A 83 -17.12 -0.68 10.08
C ASN A 83 -17.97 -0.28 11.30
N ILE A 84 -18.69 0.86 11.25
CA ILE A 84 -19.56 1.31 12.36
C ILE A 84 -21.03 0.89 12.15
N LYS A 85 -21.49 0.71 10.90
CA LYS A 85 -22.89 0.31 10.64
C LYS A 85 -23.18 -1.18 10.85
N CYS A 86 -22.17 -2.06 10.93
CA CYS A 86 -22.39 -3.48 11.18
C CYS A 86 -22.64 -3.83 12.66
N GLY A 87 -22.49 -2.86 13.59
CA GLY A 87 -22.60 -3.11 15.04
C GLY A 87 -23.93 -2.72 15.70
N ILE A 88 -24.85 -2.05 15.00
CA ILE A 88 -26.14 -1.66 15.57
C ILE A 88 -27.25 -2.01 14.57
N LYS A 89 -27.60 -3.30 14.51
CA LYS A 89 -28.97 -3.67 14.16
C LYS A 89 -29.79 -3.56 15.44
N GLY A 90 -30.60 -2.51 15.53
CA GLY A 90 -31.77 -2.50 16.41
C GLY A 90 -32.78 -3.54 15.95
#